data_AF-A0A3A9A0Z5-F1
#
_entry.id   AF-A0A3A9A0Z5-F1
#
_cell.length_a   1.000
_cell.length_b   1.000
_cell.length_c   1.000
_cell.angle_alpha   90.00
_cell.angle_beta   90.00
_cell.angle_gamma   90.00
#
_symmetry.space_group_name_H-M   'P 1'
#
loop_
_entity.id
_entity.type
_entity.pdbx_description
1 polymer ?
#
loop_
_entity_poly.entity_id
_entity_poly.type
_entity_poly.pdbx_seq_one_letter_code
_entity_poly.pdbx_strand_id
1 'polypeptide(L)'
;MDEKSVSYKVLTELNNIEEIRNILIDQEVTNKMYGSLCDWKKYFQKIIKIDLKAWEDEFETIQEIFARRNLYVHNNGIINTIYMNVVKNTKKDLVGKDLNIDREYIDNAIDIIEYVGMSLVIEIWIKEYGDNQDEIDNMMSIIYEEYLDVQRWKMARHFYEICLKSPKLLDADRILCKINSWLCYKWLGEYDKVKMEVEGIDTSAYKPRYILGVLVLKEDYSKFFEFYDQQTDIGETELKEWPLFIELRKSEEFLKRFPEVEIK
;
A
#
# COMPACT_ATOMS: atom_id res chain seq x y z
N MET A 1 27.25 9.74 0.85
CA MET A 1 27.75 8.45 0.28
C MET A 1 29.23 8.41 0.57
N ASP A 2 29.60 8.40 1.85
CA ASP A 2 30.97 8.73 2.22
C ASP A 2 31.75 7.45 2.49
N GLU A 3 32.80 7.29 1.68
CA GLU A 3 33.77 6.18 1.59
C GLU A 3 33.26 4.85 1.00
N LYS A 4 33.22 4.77 -0.34
CA LYS A 4 33.24 3.48 -1.07
C LYS A 4 34.52 3.35 -1.87
N SER A 5 35.22 2.23 -1.71
CA SER A 5 36.44 1.92 -2.45
C SER A 5 36.12 1.15 -3.74
N VAL A 6 36.86 1.46 -4.81
CA VAL A 6 36.77 0.76 -6.10
C VAL A 6 38.14 0.11 -6.36
N SER A 7 38.14 -1.13 -6.85
CA SER A 7 39.40 -1.80 -7.19
C SER A 7 40.13 -1.07 -8.33
N TYR A 8 41.46 -1.03 -8.29
CA TYR A 8 42.27 -0.41 -9.35
C TYR A 8 41.97 -0.98 -10.73
N LYS A 9 41.68 -2.29 -10.82
CA LYS A 9 41.28 -2.96 -12.07
C LYS A 9 40.05 -2.31 -12.72
N VAL A 10 39.02 -2.02 -11.92
CA VAL A 10 37.78 -1.37 -12.39
C VAL A 10 38.07 0.07 -12.85
N LEU A 11 39.01 0.77 -12.20
CA LEU A 11 39.44 2.10 -12.62
C LEU A 11 40.23 2.09 -13.93
N THR A 12 40.97 1.02 -14.22
CA THR A 12 41.75 0.89 -15.46
C THR A 12 40.94 0.42 -16.66
N GLU A 13 39.80 -0.23 -16.43
CA GLU A 13 38.94 -0.80 -17.48
C GLU A 13 37.82 0.17 -17.95
N LEU A 14 37.53 1.22 -17.18
CA LEU A 14 36.42 2.14 -17.43
C LEU A 14 36.90 3.54 -17.75
N ASN A 15 36.28 4.14 -18.76
CA ASN A 15 36.69 5.45 -19.28
C ASN A 15 35.84 6.61 -18.73
N ASN A 16 34.79 6.32 -17.95
CA ASN A 16 33.92 7.36 -17.40
C ASN A 16 33.51 7.09 -15.94
N ILE A 17 33.25 8.17 -15.21
CA ILE A 17 32.85 8.15 -13.79
C ILE A 17 31.43 7.59 -13.60
N GLU A 18 30.57 7.71 -14.60
CA GLU A 18 29.18 7.26 -14.56
C GLU A 18 29.06 5.73 -14.56
N GLU A 19 29.89 5.03 -15.34
CA GLU A 19 30.05 3.57 -15.35
C GLU A 19 30.55 3.08 -13.99
N ILE A 20 31.53 3.78 -13.41
CA ILE A 20 32.02 3.48 -12.06
C ILE A 20 30.89 3.64 -11.04
N ARG A 21 30.06 4.69 -11.17
CA ARG A 21 28.90 4.92 -10.30
C ARG A 21 27.88 3.78 -10.42
N ASN A 22 27.54 3.38 -11.64
CA ASN A 22 26.57 2.31 -11.89
C ASN A 22 27.06 0.97 -11.33
N ILE A 23 28.34 0.63 -11.50
CA ILE A 23 28.92 -0.58 -10.89
C ILE A 23 28.84 -0.55 -9.37
N LEU A 24 29.13 0.60 -8.74
CA LEU A 24 29.02 0.74 -7.29
C LEU A 24 27.58 0.61 -6.79
N ILE A 25 26.61 1.08 -7.57
CA ILE A 25 25.17 0.90 -7.30
C ILE A 25 24.82 -0.59 -7.43
N ASP A 26 25.17 -1.23 -8.55
CA ASP A 26 24.88 -2.64 -8.81
C ASP A 26 25.51 -3.55 -7.75
N GLN A 27 26.74 -3.27 -7.33
CA GLN A 27 27.40 -4.00 -6.25
C GLN A 27 26.66 -3.83 -4.93
N GLU A 28 26.21 -2.61 -4.59
CA GLU A 28 25.44 -2.40 -3.37
C GLU A 28 24.10 -3.14 -3.42
N VAL A 29 23.35 -2.99 -4.51
CA VAL A 29 22.06 -3.66 -4.71
C VAL A 29 22.24 -5.17 -4.62
N THR A 30 23.23 -5.72 -5.33
CA THR A 30 23.55 -7.16 -5.30
C THR A 30 23.88 -7.64 -3.89
N ASN A 31 24.77 -6.93 -3.18
CA ASN A 31 25.13 -7.27 -1.81
C ASN A 31 23.92 -7.24 -0.87
N LYS A 32 22.96 -6.31 -1.07
CA LYS A 32 21.71 -6.31 -0.30
C LYS A 32 20.79 -7.46 -0.69
N MET A 33 20.65 -7.78 -1.96
CA MET A 33 19.79 -8.89 -2.42
C MET A 33 20.22 -10.25 -1.85
N TYR A 34 21.51 -10.46 -1.61
CA TYR A 34 22.01 -11.68 -0.93
C TYR A 34 21.87 -11.65 0.59
N GLY A 35 21.49 -10.51 1.18
CA GLY A 35 21.29 -10.36 2.61
C GLY A 35 20.06 -11.11 3.13
N SER A 36 20.06 -11.41 4.43
CA SER A 36 18.89 -12.00 5.09
C SER A 36 17.77 -10.97 5.31
N LEU A 37 16.55 -11.41 5.59
CA LEU A 37 15.45 -10.53 6.02
C LEU A 37 15.81 -9.66 7.22
N CYS A 38 16.66 -10.17 8.14
CA CYS A 38 17.19 -9.38 9.25
C CYS A 38 18.14 -8.28 8.78
N ASP A 39 18.93 -8.52 7.75
CA ASP A 39 19.83 -7.52 7.17
C ASP A 39 19.04 -6.45 6.43
N TRP A 40 17.97 -6.84 5.71
CA TRP A 40 17.04 -5.91 5.07
C TRP A 40 16.36 -5.02 6.11
N LYS A 41 15.82 -5.61 7.19
CA LYS A 41 15.23 -4.86 8.30
C LYS A 41 16.21 -3.82 8.87
N LYS A 42 17.45 -4.23 9.16
CA LYS A 42 18.50 -3.32 9.66
C LYS A 42 18.81 -2.20 8.67
N TYR A 43 18.86 -2.53 7.37
CA TYR A 43 19.11 -1.55 6.32
C TYR A 43 18.01 -0.50 6.26
N PHE A 44 16.74 -0.91 6.20
CA PHE A 44 15.62 0.02 6.15
C PHE A 44 15.49 0.86 7.44
N GLN A 45 15.77 0.31 8.62
CA GLN A 45 15.71 1.08 9.87
C GLN A 45 16.88 2.05 10.05
N LYS A 46 18.11 1.63 9.75
CA LYS A 46 19.31 2.42 10.09
C LYS A 46 19.75 3.34 8.97
N ILE A 47 19.68 2.86 7.73
CA ILE A 47 20.15 3.60 6.57
C ILE A 47 19.00 4.45 6.03
N ILE A 48 17.87 3.80 5.73
CA ILE A 48 16.72 4.49 5.14
C ILE A 48 15.88 5.22 6.20
N LYS A 49 15.83 4.75 7.45
CA LYS A 49 15.11 5.38 8.58
C LYS A 49 13.61 5.58 8.33
N ILE A 50 12.88 4.48 8.14
CA ILE A 50 11.42 4.42 7.94
C ILE A 50 10.71 3.62 9.05
N ASP A 51 9.38 3.79 9.18
CA ASP A 51 8.51 3.21 10.22
C ASP A 51 8.07 1.81 9.78
N LEU A 52 8.94 0.81 9.91
CA LEU A 52 8.76 -0.58 9.45
C LEU A 52 7.59 -1.36 10.08
N LYS A 53 6.51 -0.72 10.50
CA LYS A 53 5.41 -1.34 11.25
C LYS A 53 4.80 -2.54 10.52
N ALA A 54 4.43 -2.40 9.24
CA ALA A 54 3.86 -3.51 8.47
C ALA A 54 4.81 -4.72 8.39
N TRP A 55 6.12 -4.44 8.20
CA TRP A 55 7.16 -5.46 8.22
C TRP A 55 7.30 -6.12 9.59
N GLU A 56 7.23 -5.35 10.67
CA GLU A 56 7.36 -5.86 12.04
C GLU A 56 6.17 -6.73 12.45
N ASP A 57 4.95 -6.30 12.11
CA ASP A 57 3.72 -7.02 12.38
C ASP A 57 3.70 -8.38 11.65
N GLU A 58 4.22 -8.44 10.42
CA GLU A 58 4.21 -9.65 9.57
C GLU A 58 5.56 -10.39 9.50
N PHE A 59 6.53 -10.02 10.33
CA PHE A 59 7.91 -10.49 10.17
C PHE A 59 8.03 -12.02 10.24
N GLU A 60 7.35 -12.64 11.19
CA GLU A 60 7.38 -14.09 11.36
C GLU A 60 6.73 -14.80 10.16
N THR A 61 5.63 -14.23 9.64
CA THR A 61 4.93 -14.76 8.47
C THR A 61 5.81 -14.68 7.23
N ILE A 62 6.48 -13.55 6.99
CA ILE A 62 7.40 -13.37 5.86
C ILE A 62 8.58 -14.34 5.97
N GLN A 63 9.16 -14.49 7.17
CA GLN A 63 10.23 -15.46 7.39
C GLN A 63 9.79 -16.88 7.02
N GLU A 64 8.57 -17.27 7.41
CA GLU A 64 8.00 -18.57 7.07
C GLU A 64 7.80 -18.72 5.56
N ILE A 65 7.22 -17.71 4.88
CA ILE A 65 7.00 -17.72 3.43
C ILE A 65 8.32 -17.93 2.67
N PHE A 66 9.38 -17.22 3.05
CA PHE A 66 10.71 -17.38 2.44
C PHE A 66 11.29 -18.77 2.72
N ALA A 67 11.18 -19.26 3.96
CA ALA A 67 11.65 -20.60 4.31
C ALA A 67 10.90 -21.69 3.54
N ARG A 68 9.57 -21.57 3.41
CA ARG A 68 8.74 -22.50 2.65
C ARG A 68 9.08 -22.48 1.17
N ARG A 69 9.21 -21.29 0.56
CA ARG A 69 9.67 -21.15 -0.83
C ARG A 69 11.02 -21.84 -1.04
N ASN A 70 11.96 -21.68 -0.12
CA ASN A 70 13.26 -22.34 -0.20
C ASN A 70 13.15 -23.87 -0.10
N LEU A 71 12.26 -24.42 0.73
CA LEU A 71 12.00 -25.86 0.76
C LEU A 71 11.52 -26.38 -0.59
N TYR A 72 10.62 -25.66 -1.24
CA TYR A 72 10.09 -26.08 -2.54
C TYR A 72 11.13 -26.02 -3.66
N VAL A 73 11.97 -24.98 -3.66
CA VAL A 73 13.01 -24.81 -4.69
C VAL A 73 14.20 -25.74 -4.48
N HIS A 74 14.58 -26.02 -3.24
CA HIS A 74 15.84 -26.69 -2.93
C HIS A 74 15.70 -28.06 -2.25
N ASN A 75 14.51 -28.42 -1.77
CA ASN A 75 14.28 -29.65 -1.00
C ASN A 75 12.96 -30.34 -1.36
N ASN A 76 12.43 -30.12 -2.57
CA ASN A 76 11.19 -30.70 -3.10
C ASN A 76 9.96 -30.58 -2.16
N GLY A 77 9.91 -29.54 -1.33
CA GLY A 77 8.82 -29.36 -0.36
C GLY A 77 8.91 -30.27 0.87
N ILE A 78 9.99 -31.01 1.05
CA ILE A 78 10.21 -31.87 2.22
C ILE A 78 10.69 -31.00 3.39
N ILE A 79 10.04 -31.12 4.55
CA ILE A 79 10.40 -30.37 5.75
C ILE A 79 11.78 -30.80 6.26
N ASN A 80 12.69 -29.85 6.44
CA ASN A 80 14.01 -30.08 7.04
C ASN A 80 14.19 -29.30 8.35
N THR A 81 15.32 -29.53 9.04
CA THR A 81 15.64 -28.85 10.30
C THR A 81 15.80 -27.34 10.14
N ILE A 82 16.23 -26.86 8.96
CA ILE A 82 16.38 -25.43 8.67
C ILE A 82 15.01 -24.74 8.72
N TYR A 83 14.02 -25.27 8.00
CA TYR A 83 12.65 -24.74 8.04
C TYR A 83 12.06 -24.78 9.46
N MET A 84 12.25 -25.89 10.17
CA MET A 84 11.75 -26.03 11.55
C MET A 84 12.39 -25.07 12.54
N ASN A 85 13.59 -24.55 12.26
CA ASN A 85 14.23 -23.54 13.09
C ASN A 85 13.71 -22.12 12.81
N VAL A 86 13.07 -21.90 11.65
CA VAL A 86 12.45 -20.62 11.28
C VAL A 86 11.01 -20.55 11.81
N VAL A 87 10.22 -21.61 11.61
CA VAL A 87 8.81 -21.61 11.98
C VAL A 87 8.62 -21.92 13.46
N LYS A 88 8.16 -20.93 14.22
CA LYS A 88 7.84 -21.10 15.65
C LYS A 88 6.61 -22.00 15.82
N ASN A 89 6.53 -22.73 16.92
CA ASN A 89 5.38 -23.54 17.34
C ASN A 89 5.02 -24.76 16.46
N THR A 90 5.91 -25.17 15.55
CA THR A 90 5.70 -26.38 14.75
C THR A 90 6.30 -27.62 15.42
N LYS A 91 5.61 -28.76 15.36
CA LYS A 91 6.10 -30.00 15.96
C LYS A 91 7.33 -30.53 15.21
N LYS A 92 8.39 -30.89 15.95
CA LYS A 92 9.66 -31.39 15.37
C LYS A 92 9.55 -32.74 14.65
N ASP A 93 8.49 -33.51 14.90
CA ASP A 93 8.20 -34.79 14.24
C ASP A 93 7.69 -34.64 12.79
N LEU A 94 7.62 -33.41 12.27
CA LEU A 94 7.29 -33.14 10.87
C LEU A 94 8.51 -33.19 9.94
N VAL A 95 9.75 -33.22 10.46
CA VAL A 95 10.96 -33.33 9.63
C VAL A 95 10.89 -34.61 8.78
N GLY A 96 11.19 -34.47 7.49
CA GLY A 96 11.13 -35.54 6.49
C GLY A 96 9.75 -35.76 5.87
N LYS A 97 8.71 -35.03 6.30
CA LYS A 97 7.37 -35.08 5.70
C LYS A 97 7.23 -34.03 4.60
N ASP A 98 6.34 -34.30 3.65
CA ASP A 98 5.94 -33.33 2.64
C ASP A 98 5.14 -32.19 3.26
N LEU A 99 5.51 -30.95 2.93
CA LEU A 99 4.78 -29.75 3.33
C LEU A 99 3.81 -29.38 2.21
N ASN A 100 2.55 -29.80 2.31
CA ASN A 100 1.57 -29.47 1.28
C ASN A 100 1.29 -27.95 1.23
N ILE A 101 1.08 -27.42 0.02
CA ILE A 101 0.63 -26.04 -0.23
C ILE A 101 -0.67 -26.10 -1.02
N ASP A 102 -1.68 -25.38 -0.53
CA ASP A 102 -2.91 -25.14 -1.27
C ASP A 102 -2.94 -23.73 -1.86
N ARG A 103 -3.96 -23.46 -2.69
CA ARG A 103 -4.14 -22.16 -3.33
C ARG A 103 -4.37 -21.05 -2.31
N GLU A 104 -5.10 -21.32 -1.23
CA GLU A 104 -5.37 -20.36 -0.18
C GLU A 104 -4.07 -19.86 0.49
N TYR A 105 -3.14 -20.76 0.79
CA TYR A 105 -1.82 -20.39 1.29
C TYR A 105 -1.07 -19.51 0.29
N ILE A 106 -1.07 -19.85 -1.02
CA ILE A 106 -0.36 -19.08 -2.04
C ILE A 106 -0.92 -17.66 -2.14
N ASP A 107 -2.24 -17.54 -2.22
CA ASP A 107 -2.92 -16.25 -2.36
C ASP A 107 -2.64 -15.38 -1.12
N ASN A 108 -2.74 -15.95 0.09
CA ASN A 108 -2.40 -15.25 1.34
C ASN A 108 -0.91 -14.85 1.40
N ALA A 109 0.00 -15.71 0.96
CA ALA A 109 1.42 -15.41 0.94
C ALA A 109 1.74 -14.25 -0.02
N ILE A 110 1.10 -14.21 -1.19
CA ILE A 110 1.22 -13.11 -2.15
C ILE A 110 0.69 -11.82 -1.52
N ASP A 111 -0.50 -11.85 -0.92
CA ASP A 111 -1.11 -10.68 -0.27
C ASP A 111 -0.21 -10.11 0.83
N ILE A 112 0.44 -10.96 1.64
CA ILE A 112 1.33 -10.50 2.72
C ILE A 112 2.62 -9.90 2.18
N ILE A 113 3.22 -10.52 1.16
CA ILE A 113 4.43 -10.00 0.52
C ILE A 113 4.15 -8.66 -0.16
N GLU A 114 3.02 -8.54 -0.85
CA GLU A 114 2.58 -7.29 -1.45
C GLU A 114 2.29 -6.22 -0.41
N TYR A 115 1.52 -6.55 0.65
CA TYR A 115 1.21 -5.65 1.75
C TYR A 115 2.47 -5.04 2.36
N VAL A 116 3.46 -5.86 2.72
CA VAL A 116 4.70 -5.36 3.31
C VAL A 116 5.58 -4.66 2.28
N GLY A 117 5.71 -5.22 1.08
CA GLY A 117 6.52 -4.64 0.01
C GLY A 117 6.04 -3.24 -0.38
N MET A 118 4.73 -3.06 -0.55
CA MET A 118 4.15 -1.78 -0.92
C MET A 118 4.14 -0.78 0.22
N SER A 119 4.01 -1.24 1.47
CA SER A 119 4.21 -0.37 2.64
C SER A 119 5.62 0.24 2.64
N LEU A 120 6.64 -0.57 2.38
CA LEU A 120 8.02 -0.08 2.24
C LEU A 120 8.13 0.93 1.10
N VAL A 121 7.59 0.60 -0.08
CA VAL A 121 7.65 1.47 -1.26
C VAL A 121 7.02 2.82 -0.95
N ILE A 122 5.81 2.87 -0.40
CA ILE A 122 5.09 4.10 -0.11
C ILE A 122 5.81 4.93 0.96
N GLU A 123 6.29 4.31 2.04
CA GLU A 123 7.05 5.01 3.08
C GLU A 123 8.33 5.65 2.53
N ILE A 124 9.06 4.92 1.69
CA ILE A 124 10.28 5.42 1.04
C ILE A 124 9.93 6.52 0.04
N TRP A 125 8.88 6.34 -0.76
CA TRP A 125 8.46 7.28 -1.78
C TRP A 125 8.11 8.63 -1.16
N ILE A 126 7.25 8.64 -0.13
CA ILE A 126 6.88 9.86 0.60
C ILE A 126 8.12 10.47 1.25
N LYS A 127 8.99 9.64 1.84
CA LYS A 127 10.20 10.14 2.49
C LYS A 127 11.12 10.88 1.53
N GLU A 128 11.48 10.26 0.41
CA GLU A 128 12.50 10.77 -0.51
C GLU A 128 11.94 11.79 -1.50
N TYR A 129 10.68 11.64 -1.91
CA TYR A 129 10.07 12.45 -2.96
C TYR A 129 8.82 13.21 -2.53
N GLY A 130 8.41 13.16 -1.27
CA GLY A 130 7.19 13.83 -0.82
C GLY A 130 7.22 15.36 -0.85
N ASP A 131 8.36 15.97 -1.19
CA ASP A 131 8.47 17.41 -1.47
C ASP A 131 8.17 17.74 -2.95
N ASN A 132 7.95 16.74 -3.80
CA ASN A 132 7.51 16.87 -5.18
C ASN A 132 6.04 16.44 -5.30
N GLN A 133 5.16 17.38 -5.66
CA GLN A 133 3.72 17.11 -5.75
C GLN A 133 3.39 16.07 -6.83
N ASP A 134 4.07 16.10 -7.98
CA ASP A 134 3.80 15.14 -9.07
C ASP A 134 4.08 13.70 -8.60
N GLU A 135 5.06 13.51 -7.72
CA GLU A 135 5.40 12.21 -7.15
C GLU A 135 4.37 11.74 -6.11
N ILE A 136 3.82 12.67 -5.32
CA ILE A 136 2.71 12.39 -4.41
C ILE A 136 1.45 12.01 -5.19
N ASP A 137 1.13 12.74 -6.26
CA ASP A 137 -0.02 12.49 -7.12
C ASP A 137 0.09 11.14 -7.84
N ASN A 138 1.27 10.78 -8.34
CA ASN A 138 1.55 9.46 -8.94
C ASN A 138 1.36 8.34 -7.92
N MET A 139 1.92 8.49 -6.71
CA MET A 139 1.81 7.49 -5.65
C MET A 139 0.35 7.31 -5.19
N MET A 140 -0.41 8.41 -5.03
CA MET A 140 -1.84 8.33 -4.67
C MET A 140 -2.68 7.71 -5.79
N SER A 141 -2.35 7.97 -7.05
CA SER A 141 -3.00 7.33 -8.21
C SER A 141 -2.80 5.82 -8.18
N ILE A 142 -1.58 5.34 -7.89
CA ILE A 142 -1.31 3.90 -7.71
C ILE A 142 -2.15 3.31 -6.57
N ILE A 143 -2.24 3.99 -5.42
CA ILE A 143 -3.08 3.51 -4.30
C ILE A 143 -4.55 3.43 -4.73
N TYR A 144 -5.02 4.41 -5.50
CA TYR A 144 -6.39 4.46 -5.99
C TYR A 144 -6.68 3.32 -6.97
N GLU A 145 -5.91 3.20 -8.05
CA GLU A 145 -6.17 2.28 -9.16
C GLU A 145 -5.98 0.81 -8.75
N GLU A 146 -4.87 0.51 -8.07
CA GLU A 146 -4.47 -0.88 -7.77
C GLU A 146 -5.10 -1.44 -6.50
N TYR A 147 -5.72 -0.59 -5.66
CA TYR A 147 -6.30 -1.03 -4.39
C TYR A 147 -7.70 -0.51 -4.11
N LEU A 148 -7.95 0.80 -4.26
CA LEU A 148 -9.27 1.34 -3.93
C LEU A 148 -10.31 0.95 -4.98
N ASP A 149 -10.00 1.14 -6.26
CA ASP A 149 -10.92 0.90 -7.38
C ASP A 149 -11.27 -0.58 -7.53
N VAL A 150 -10.26 -1.44 -7.39
CA VAL A 150 -10.42 -2.90 -7.36
C VAL A 150 -10.86 -3.44 -5.99
N GLN A 151 -11.29 -2.57 -5.07
CA GLN A 151 -11.94 -2.94 -3.80
C GLN A 151 -11.09 -3.77 -2.83
N ARG A 152 -9.76 -3.64 -2.88
CA ARG A 152 -8.85 -4.21 -1.88
C ARG A 152 -8.80 -3.32 -0.63
N TRP A 153 -9.96 -3.15 0.01
CA TRP A 153 -10.22 -2.18 1.08
C TRP A 153 -9.21 -2.25 2.23
N LYS A 154 -8.81 -3.46 2.64
CA LYS A 154 -7.86 -3.66 3.74
C LYS A 154 -6.49 -3.04 3.42
N MET A 155 -5.99 -3.25 2.20
CA MET A 155 -4.70 -2.71 1.76
C MET A 155 -4.79 -1.21 1.48
N ALA A 156 -5.81 -0.78 0.74
CA ALA A 156 -6.05 0.65 0.47
C ALA A 156 -6.09 1.47 1.77
N ARG A 157 -6.86 1.02 2.78
CA ARG A 157 -6.93 1.65 4.11
C ARG A 157 -5.53 1.81 4.72
N HIS A 158 -4.74 0.73 4.72
CA HIS A 158 -3.42 0.73 5.32
C HIS A 158 -2.49 1.74 4.62
N PHE A 159 -2.50 1.75 3.29
CA PHE A 159 -1.66 2.65 2.52
C PHE A 159 -2.04 4.11 2.72
N TYR A 160 -3.33 4.45 2.75
CA TYR A 160 -3.75 5.80 3.14
C TYR A 160 -3.36 6.15 4.58
N GLU A 161 -3.41 5.20 5.52
CA GLU A 161 -2.93 5.42 6.89
C GLU A 161 -1.41 5.71 6.95
N ILE A 162 -0.60 5.07 6.11
CA ILE A 162 0.82 5.42 5.95
C ILE A 162 0.96 6.86 5.44
N CYS A 163 0.23 7.22 4.38
CA CYS A 163 0.25 8.58 3.82
C CYS A 163 -0.10 9.64 4.88
N LEU A 164 -1.15 9.39 5.67
CA LEU A 164 -1.65 10.32 6.68
C LEU A 164 -0.69 10.58 7.84
N LYS A 165 0.23 9.66 8.13
CA LYS A 165 1.30 9.88 9.12
C LYS A 165 2.33 10.92 8.67
N SER A 166 2.45 11.17 7.37
CA SER A 166 3.48 12.06 6.84
C SER A 166 3.07 13.54 6.95
N PRO A 167 3.99 14.41 7.40
CA PRO A 167 3.77 15.85 7.37
C PRO A 167 3.95 16.46 5.97
N LYS A 168 4.45 15.70 4.98
CA LYS A 168 4.74 16.20 3.63
C LYS A 168 3.52 16.37 2.73
N LEU A 169 2.41 15.71 3.05
CA LEU A 169 1.17 15.83 2.28
C LEU A 169 0.56 17.23 2.45
N LEU A 170 0.15 17.82 1.33
CA LEU A 170 -0.68 19.02 1.32
C LEU A 170 -2.05 18.73 1.94
N ASP A 171 -2.75 19.78 2.36
CA ASP A 171 -4.07 19.64 2.99
C ASP A 171 -5.10 18.99 2.06
N ALA A 172 -5.02 19.27 0.75
CA ALA A 172 -5.86 18.66 -0.28
C ALA A 172 -5.67 17.14 -0.37
N ASP A 173 -4.41 16.68 -0.38
CA ASP A 173 -4.07 15.25 -0.45
C ASP A 173 -4.47 14.54 0.85
N ARG A 174 -4.26 15.22 1.98
CA ARG A 174 -4.63 14.72 3.30
C ARG A 174 -6.13 14.49 3.41
N ILE A 175 -6.97 15.44 2.97
CA ILE A 175 -8.43 15.24 3.02
C ILE A 175 -8.88 14.15 2.05
N LEU A 176 -8.29 14.04 0.86
CA LEU A 176 -8.59 12.96 -0.07
C LEU A 176 -8.24 11.59 0.52
N CYS A 177 -7.03 11.45 1.09
CA CYS A 177 -6.60 10.24 1.80
C CYS A 177 -7.54 9.88 2.96
N LYS A 178 -8.02 10.88 3.72
CA LYS A 178 -9.01 10.65 4.79
C LYS A 178 -10.33 10.12 4.24
N ILE A 179 -10.89 10.77 3.22
CA ILE A 179 -12.16 10.35 2.61
C ILE A 179 -12.06 8.90 2.11
N ASN A 180 -11.00 8.57 1.38
CA ASN A 180 -10.80 7.22 0.85
C ASN A 180 -10.51 6.20 1.97
N SER A 181 -9.78 6.59 3.03
CA SER A 181 -9.58 5.73 4.20
C SER A 181 -10.89 5.46 4.94
N TRP A 182 -11.72 6.47 5.19
CA TRP A 182 -13.03 6.33 5.82
C TRP A 182 -13.98 5.45 5.00
N LEU A 183 -13.93 5.58 3.66
CA LEU A 183 -14.63 4.66 2.76
C LEU A 183 -14.19 3.20 2.99
N CYS A 184 -12.89 2.96 3.11
CA CYS A 184 -12.40 1.61 3.42
C CYS A 184 -12.87 1.11 4.79
N TYR A 185 -12.87 1.95 5.82
CA TYR A 185 -13.46 1.61 7.13
C TYR A 185 -14.93 1.20 7.00
N LYS A 186 -15.70 1.92 6.18
CA LYS A 186 -17.11 1.59 5.91
C LYS A 186 -17.26 0.21 5.27
N TRP A 187 -16.52 -0.08 4.21
CA TRP A 187 -16.58 -1.37 3.50
C TRP A 187 -16.07 -2.56 4.31
N LEU A 188 -15.17 -2.32 5.27
CA LEU A 188 -14.70 -3.35 6.20
C LEU A 188 -15.65 -3.60 7.37
N GLY A 189 -16.80 -2.91 7.45
CA GLY A 189 -17.74 -3.02 8.56
C GLY A 189 -17.22 -2.37 9.86
N GLU A 190 -16.27 -1.45 9.74
CA GLU A 190 -15.57 -0.81 10.86
C GLU A 190 -15.85 0.71 10.94
N TYR A 191 -16.95 1.18 10.34
CA TYR A 191 -17.29 2.60 10.27
C TYR A 191 -17.37 3.28 11.65
N ASP A 192 -17.77 2.56 12.68
CA ASP A 192 -17.83 3.07 14.07
C ASP A 192 -16.49 3.64 14.55
N LYS A 193 -15.35 3.14 14.05
CA LYS A 193 -14.02 3.65 14.40
C LYS A 193 -13.76 5.07 13.89
N VAL A 194 -14.44 5.47 12.81
CA VAL A 194 -14.22 6.76 12.13
C VAL A 194 -15.46 7.67 12.14
N LYS A 195 -16.61 7.15 12.60
CA LYS A 195 -17.89 7.85 12.58
C LYS A 195 -17.84 9.24 13.22
N MET A 196 -17.24 9.36 14.40
CA MET A 196 -17.10 10.66 15.07
C MET A 196 -16.28 11.67 14.25
N GLU A 197 -15.22 11.21 13.58
CA GLU A 197 -14.38 12.07 12.75
C GLU A 197 -15.12 12.52 11.49
N VAL A 198 -15.81 11.57 10.81
CA VAL A 198 -16.61 11.87 9.62
C VAL A 198 -17.76 12.82 9.96
N GLU A 199 -18.49 12.59 11.05
CA GLU A 199 -19.62 13.43 11.45
C GLU A 199 -19.18 14.83 11.88
N GLY A 200 -18.05 14.93 12.59
CA GLY A 200 -17.53 16.16 13.17
C GLY A 200 -16.69 17.04 12.24
N ILE A 201 -16.31 16.58 11.04
CA ILE A 201 -15.49 17.39 10.14
C ILE A 201 -16.25 18.60 9.58
N ASP A 202 -15.62 19.77 9.66
CA ASP A 202 -16.07 20.99 8.98
C ASP A 202 -15.52 21.02 7.56
N THR A 203 -16.43 20.98 6.59
CA THR A 203 -16.12 20.99 5.16
C THR A 203 -16.44 22.34 4.50
N SER A 204 -16.83 23.37 5.26
CA SER A 204 -17.32 24.64 4.72
C SER A 204 -16.32 25.36 3.80
N ALA A 205 -15.02 25.19 4.04
CA ALA A 205 -13.94 25.78 3.25
C ALA A 205 -13.35 24.84 2.19
N TYR A 206 -13.89 23.62 2.03
CA TYR A 206 -13.31 22.63 1.14
C TYR A 206 -13.76 22.81 -0.32
N LYS A 207 -12.96 22.28 -1.25
CA LYS A 207 -13.38 22.16 -2.65
C LYS A 207 -14.62 21.26 -2.75
N PRO A 208 -15.49 21.49 -3.77
CA PRO A 208 -16.74 20.76 -3.88
C PRO A 208 -16.61 19.23 -3.86
N ARG A 209 -15.58 18.65 -4.50
CA ARG A 209 -15.38 17.18 -4.48
C ARG A 209 -15.24 16.59 -3.08
N TYR A 210 -14.57 17.30 -2.16
CA TYR A 210 -14.37 16.81 -0.80
C TYR A 210 -15.66 16.95 0.03
N ILE A 211 -16.41 18.03 -0.18
CA ILE A 211 -17.74 18.22 0.44
C ILE A 211 -18.67 17.08 0.02
N LEU A 212 -18.78 16.84 -1.29
CA LEU A 212 -19.58 15.76 -1.86
C LEU A 212 -19.16 14.39 -1.29
N GLY A 213 -17.86 14.12 -1.22
CA GLY A 213 -17.36 12.88 -0.66
C GLY A 213 -17.76 12.66 0.81
N VAL A 214 -17.68 13.71 1.64
CA VAL A 214 -18.13 13.64 3.05
C VAL A 214 -19.65 13.46 3.15
N LEU A 215 -20.43 14.14 2.32
CA LEU A 215 -21.90 13.97 2.31
C LEU A 215 -22.31 12.54 1.98
N VAL A 216 -21.62 11.89 1.03
CA VAL A 216 -21.87 10.47 0.71
C VAL A 216 -21.51 9.55 1.86
N LEU A 217 -20.39 9.79 2.55
CA LEU A 217 -20.04 8.99 3.73
C LEU A 217 -21.05 9.15 4.87
N LYS A 218 -21.66 10.32 5.01
CA LYS A 218 -22.75 10.61 5.96
C LYS A 218 -24.13 10.11 5.48
N GLU A 219 -24.22 9.58 4.26
CA GLU A 219 -25.48 9.16 3.63
C GLU A 219 -26.52 10.30 3.49
N ASP A 220 -26.06 11.56 3.47
CA ASP A 220 -26.93 12.74 3.29
C ASP A 220 -27.12 13.02 1.80
N TYR A 221 -27.80 12.09 1.11
CA TYR A 221 -27.96 12.14 -0.35
C TYR A 221 -28.80 13.32 -0.82
N SER A 222 -29.78 13.75 -0.02
CA SER A 222 -30.57 14.95 -0.35
C SER A 222 -29.68 16.19 -0.47
N LYS A 223 -28.80 16.43 0.51
CA LYS A 223 -27.84 17.56 0.42
C LYS A 223 -26.76 17.31 -0.63
N PHE A 224 -26.35 16.06 -0.83
CA PHE A 224 -25.39 15.72 -1.87
C PHE A 224 -25.86 16.24 -3.23
N PHE A 225 -27.10 15.94 -3.62
CA PHE A 225 -27.59 16.35 -4.94
C PHE A 225 -27.91 17.84 -5.03
N GLU A 226 -28.43 18.45 -3.97
CA GLU A 226 -28.61 19.91 -3.92
C GLU A 226 -27.29 20.65 -4.19
N PHE A 227 -26.20 20.14 -3.61
CA PHE A 227 -24.86 20.71 -3.78
C PHE A 227 -24.21 20.29 -5.11
N TYR A 228 -24.46 19.07 -5.58
CA TYR A 228 -23.93 18.53 -6.84
C TYR A 228 -24.34 19.38 -8.04
N ASP A 229 -25.58 19.87 -8.07
CA ASP A 229 -26.11 20.70 -9.16
C ASP A 229 -25.44 22.09 -9.26
N GLN A 230 -24.70 22.51 -8.23
CA GLN A 230 -24.11 23.84 -8.11
C GLN A 230 -22.58 23.85 -8.30
N GLN A 231 -21.96 22.69 -8.53
CA GLN A 231 -20.52 22.51 -8.60
C GLN A 231 -20.05 21.98 -9.96
N THR A 232 -18.74 22.04 -10.21
CA THR A 232 -18.12 21.60 -11.49
C THR A 232 -16.87 20.71 -11.30
N ASP A 233 -16.64 20.24 -10.08
CA ASP A 233 -15.44 19.48 -9.65
C ASP A 233 -15.65 17.95 -9.76
N ILE A 234 -16.91 17.51 -9.77
CA ILE A 234 -17.34 16.12 -9.98
C ILE A 234 -18.30 16.12 -11.17
N GLY A 235 -17.90 15.43 -12.23
CA GLY A 235 -18.71 15.20 -13.42
C GLY A 235 -19.30 13.79 -13.44
N GLU A 236 -19.83 13.43 -14.61
CA GLU A 236 -20.44 12.11 -14.82
C GLU A 236 -19.44 10.96 -14.66
N THR A 237 -18.19 11.14 -15.11
CA THR A 237 -17.16 10.10 -15.02
C THR A 237 -16.89 9.76 -13.56
N GLU A 238 -16.62 10.77 -12.72
CA GLU A 238 -16.37 10.55 -11.30
C GLU A 238 -17.59 9.94 -10.60
N LEU A 239 -18.82 10.38 -10.93
CA LEU A 239 -20.05 9.77 -10.39
C LEU A 239 -20.16 8.27 -10.71
N LYS A 240 -19.75 7.87 -11.91
CA LYS A 240 -19.83 6.48 -12.40
C LYS A 240 -18.71 5.62 -11.84
N GLU A 241 -17.50 6.16 -11.79
CA GLU A 241 -16.30 5.35 -11.58
C GLU A 241 -15.81 5.42 -10.13
N TRP A 242 -15.88 6.56 -9.44
CA TRP A 242 -15.32 6.68 -8.10
C TRP A 242 -15.98 5.66 -7.14
N PRO A 243 -15.21 4.75 -6.51
CA PRO A 243 -15.74 3.78 -5.54
C PRO A 243 -16.55 4.39 -4.39
N LEU A 244 -16.29 5.66 -4.06
CA LEU A 244 -17.01 6.40 -3.04
C LEU A 244 -18.51 6.45 -3.30
N PHE A 245 -18.93 6.46 -4.55
CA PHE A 245 -20.33 6.60 -4.94
C PHE A 245 -21.05 5.26 -5.19
N ILE A 246 -20.43 4.10 -4.93
CA ILE A 246 -21.05 2.78 -5.13
C ILE A 246 -22.44 2.68 -4.47
N GLU A 247 -22.56 3.10 -3.20
CA GLU A 247 -23.85 3.07 -2.49
C GLU A 247 -24.80 4.18 -2.95
N LEU A 248 -24.28 5.38 -3.25
CA LEU A 248 -25.08 6.48 -3.81
C LEU A 248 -25.79 6.05 -5.11
N ARG A 249 -25.08 5.32 -5.98
CA ARG A 249 -25.61 4.81 -7.26
C ARG A 249 -26.82 3.89 -7.10
N LYS A 250 -26.97 3.26 -5.94
CA LYS A 250 -28.12 2.38 -5.60
C LYS A 250 -29.32 3.15 -5.06
N SER A 251 -29.17 4.44 -4.72
CA SER A 251 -30.26 5.25 -4.19
C SER A 251 -31.34 5.52 -5.24
N GLU A 252 -32.61 5.59 -4.82
CA GLU A 252 -33.70 5.94 -5.73
C GLU A 252 -33.49 7.31 -6.41
N GLU A 253 -32.89 8.24 -5.68
CA GLU A 253 -32.68 9.60 -6.15
C GLU A 253 -31.62 9.65 -7.26
N PHE A 254 -30.54 8.86 -7.14
CA PHE A 254 -29.56 8.69 -8.22
C PHE A 254 -30.21 8.07 -9.46
N LEU A 255 -30.93 6.95 -9.28
CA LEU A 255 -31.59 6.23 -10.38
C LEU A 255 -32.61 7.09 -11.13
N LYS A 256 -33.30 8.01 -10.44
CA LYS A 256 -34.24 8.96 -11.06
C LYS A 256 -33.52 10.03 -11.88
N ARG A 257 -32.37 10.54 -11.41
CA ARG A 257 -31.60 11.59 -12.10
C ARG A 257 -30.73 11.05 -13.24
N PHE A 258 -30.24 9.82 -13.11
CA PHE A 258 -29.25 9.22 -14.01
C PHE A 258 -29.71 7.83 -14.51
N PRO A 259 -30.84 7.73 -15.23
CA PRO A 259 -31.46 6.45 -15.60
C PRO A 259 -30.63 5.62 -16.60
N GLU A 260 -29.70 6.24 -17.32
CA GLU A 260 -28.85 5.60 -18.32
C GLU A 260 -27.53 5.05 -17.75
N VAL A 261 -27.29 5.23 -16.46
CA VAL A 261 -26.05 4.79 -15.81
C VAL A 261 -26.17 3.33 -15.39
N GLU A 262 -25.54 2.43 -16.14
CA GLU A 262 -25.38 1.04 -15.72
C GLU A 262 -24.52 0.97 -14.44
N ILE A 263 -25.11 0.42 -13.38
CA ILE A 263 -24.40 0.15 -12.13
C ILE A 263 -23.53 -1.08 -12.35
N LYS A 264 -22.21 -0.90 -12.34
CA LYS A 264 -21.26 -2.01 -12.15
C LYS A 264 -21.10 -2.31 -10.66
#